data_AF-A0A2W8GJ45-F1
#
_entry.id   AF-A0A2W8GJ45-F1
#
_cell.length_a   1.000
_cell.length_b   1.000
_cell.length_c   1.000
_cell.angle_alpha   90.00
_cell.angle_beta   90.00
_cell.angle_gamma   90.00
#
_symmetry.space_group_name_H-M   'P 1'
#
loop_
_entity.id
_entity.type
_entity.pdbx_description
1 polymer ?
#
loop_
_entity_poly.entity_id
_entity_poly.type
_entity_poly.pdbx_seq_one_letter_code
_entity_poly.pdbx_strand_id
1 'polypeptide(L)' 'SITSFHKEKSAMNTGEQIKSFENKRAALAASLEEIMNKAAEEGRTLDVEEEEHYDNTAAEIRQVDAHLKRLRELETSKA' A
#
# COMPACT_ATOMS: atom_id res chain seq x y z
N SER A 1 -21.11 -38.02 3.99
CA SER A 1 -20.90 -37.19 5.19
C SER A 1 -19.92 -36.09 4.88
N ILE A 2 -20.27 -34.89 5.34
CA ILE A 2 -19.68 -33.60 5.01
C ILE A 2 -18.34 -33.43 5.73
N THR A 3 -17.28 -33.04 5.02
CA THR A 3 -16.16 -32.35 5.68
C THR A 3 -15.88 -31.06 4.91
N SER A 4 -16.58 -30.02 5.35
CA SER A 4 -16.32 -28.63 4.99
C SER A 4 -14.89 -28.27 5.41
N PHE A 5 -13.98 -28.09 4.47
CA PHE A 5 -12.75 -27.31 4.67
C PHE A 5 -13.08 -25.83 4.56
N HIS A 6 -13.97 -25.33 5.42
CA HIS A 6 -14.00 -23.92 5.73
C HIS A 6 -12.86 -23.70 6.72
N LYS A 7 -11.64 -23.58 6.21
CA LYS A 7 -10.59 -22.87 6.93
C LYS A 7 -11.17 -21.47 7.08
N GLU A 8 -11.73 -21.18 8.26
CA GLU A 8 -12.03 -19.81 8.68
C GLU A 8 -10.87 -18.96 8.18
N LYS A 9 -11.15 -17.94 7.35
CA LYS A 9 -10.25 -16.80 7.28
C LYS A 9 -10.19 -16.28 8.70
N SER A 10 -9.29 -16.81 9.53
CA SER A 10 -8.89 -16.18 10.77
C SER A 10 -8.57 -14.74 10.37
N ALA A 11 -9.31 -13.79 10.92
CA ALA A 11 -9.11 -12.38 10.63
C ALA A 11 -7.60 -12.10 10.76
N MET A 12 -6.99 -11.53 9.72
CA MET A 12 -5.53 -11.32 9.69
C MET A 12 -5.09 -10.69 11.00
N ASN A 13 -4.06 -11.27 11.63
CA ASN A 13 -3.54 -10.69 12.87
C ASN A 13 -2.86 -9.33 12.57
N THR A 14 -2.61 -8.51 13.61
CA THR A 14 -2.03 -7.17 13.43
C THR A 14 -0.71 -7.20 12.65
N GLY A 15 0.16 -8.19 12.89
CA GLY A 15 1.43 -8.33 12.16
C GLY A 15 1.24 -8.66 10.68
N GLU A 16 0.29 -9.54 10.35
CA GLU A 16 -0.10 -9.83 8.96
C GLU A 16 -0.69 -8.60 8.26
N GLN A 17 -1.49 -7.81 8.96
CA GLN A 17 -2.00 -6.53 8.46
C GLN A 17 -0.87 -5.55 8.17
N ILE A 18 0.07 -5.36 9.10
CA ILE A 18 1.24 -4.49 8.91
C ILE A 18 2.00 -4.92 7.65
N LYS A 19 2.35 -6.20 7.53
CA LYS A 19 3.08 -6.72 6.36
C LYS A 19 2.32 -6.48 5.05
N SER A 20 1.00 -6.68 5.05
CA SER A 20 0.16 -6.43 3.87
C SER A 20 0.19 -4.95 3.44
N PHE A 21 0.12 -4.02 4.40
CA PHE A 21 0.14 -2.59 4.10
C PHE A 21 1.53 -2.09 3.73
N GLU A 22 2.60 -2.68 4.27
CA GLU A 22 3.99 -2.40 3.84
C GLU A 22 4.21 -2.81 2.39
N ASN A 23 3.73 -4.00 2.00
CA ASN A 23 3.78 -4.44 0.60
C ASN A 23 2.98 -3.50 -0.32
N LYS A 24 1.79 -3.09 0.11
CA LYS A 24 0.97 -2.13 -0.64
C LYS A 24 1.70 -0.81 -0.82
N ARG A 25 2.27 -0.25 0.25
CA ARG A 25 3.05 0.99 0.22
C ARG A 25 4.22 0.88 -0.77
N ALA A 26 4.95 -0.23 -0.74
CA ALA A 26 6.09 -0.45 -1.62
C ALA A 26 5.66 -0.49 -3.10
N ALA A 27 4.55 -1.16 -3.42
CA ALA A 27 4.02 -1.19 -4.78
C ALA A 27 3.59 0.20 -5.28
N LEU A 28 2.90 0.98 -4.44
CA LEU A 28 2.51 2.35 -4.79
C LEU A 28 3.73 3.26 -5.00
N ALA A 29 4.74 3.16 -4.14
CA ALA A 29 5.97 3.93 -4.27
C ALA A 29 6.73 3.59 -5.57
N ALA A 30 6.80 2.31 -5.91
CA ALA A 30 7.41 1.86 -7.17
C ALA A 30 6.66 2.43 -8.39
N SER A 31 5.32 2.50 -8.34
CA SER A 31 4.53 3.09 -9.42
C SER A 31 4.77 4.60 -9.59
N LEU A 32 4.94 5.35 -8.49
CA LEU A 32 5.32 6.76 -8.58
C LEU A 32 6.72 6.95 -9.16
N GLU A 33 7.67 6.10 -8.77
CA GLU A 33 9.03 6.13 -9.29
C GLU A 33 9.06 5.84 -10.80
N GLU A 34 8.30 4.85 -11.27
CA GLU A 34 8.20 4.49 -12.69
C GLU A 34 7.70 5.67 -13.54
N ILE A 35 6.66 6.37 -13.09
CA ILE A 35 6.11 7.55 -13.78
C ILE A 35 7.15 8.66 -13.89
N MET A 36 7.83 8.98 -12.79
CA MET A 36 8.84 10.03 -12.76
C MET A 36 10.07 9.67 -13.59
N ASN A 37 10.51 8.42 -13.55
CA ASN A 37 11.63 7.94 -14.36
C ASN A 37 11.29 8.01 -15.85
N LYS A 38 10.10 7.56 -16.27
CA LYS A 38 9.66 7.64 -17.66
C LYS A 38 9.63 9.09 -18.17
N ALA A 39 9.09 10.02 -17.38
CA ALA A 39 9.06 11.43 -17.76
C ALA A 39 10.47 12.04 -17.88
N ALA A 40 11.37 11.67 -16.96
CA ALA A 40 12.77 12.10 -16.99
C ALA A 40 13.53 11.52 -18.20
N GLU A 41 13.32 10.25 -18.53
CA GLU A 41 13.90 9.56 -19.70
C GLU A 41 13.42 10.21 -21.02
N GLU A 42 12.14 10.58 -21.08
CA GLU A 42 11.54 11.25 -22.23
C GLU A 42 11.83 12.77 -22.27
N GLY A 43 12.48 13.32 -21.25
CA GLY A 43 12.84 14.74 -21.18
C GLY A 43 11.63 15.68 -21.12
N ARG A 44 10.52 15.22 -20.55
CA ARG A 44 9.25 15.96 -20.45
C ARG A 44 8.75 16.02 -19.01
N THR A 45 7.74 16.85 -18.78
CA THR A 45 6.93 16.79 -17.57
C THR A 45 5.84 15.73 -17.72
N LEU A 46 5.13 15.45 -16.62
CA LEU A 46 3.95 14.59 -16.63
C LEU A 46 2.86 15.19 -17.53
N ASP A 47 2.10 14.31 -18.19
CA ASP A 47 0.82 14.71 -18.80
C ASP A 47 -0.30 14.70 -17.75
N VAL A 48 -1.51 15.10 -18.14
CA VAL A 48 -2.63 15.27 -17.21
C VAL A 48 -2.99 13.94 -16.54
N GLU A 49 -3.01 12.86 -17.30
CA GLU A 49 -3.30 11.51 -16.80
C GLU A 49 -2.24 11.02 -15.82
N GLU A 50 -0.96 11.27 -16.11
CA GLU A 50 0.16 10.94 -15.24
C GLU A 50 0.19 11.82 -13.97
N GLU A 51 -0.16 13.11 -14.05
CA GLU A 51 -0.31 14.00 -12.90
C GLU A 51 -1.43 13.52 -11.97
N GLU A 52 -2.61 13.24 -12.52
CA GLU A 52 -3.74 12.71 -11.75
C GLU A 52 -3.40 11.38 -11.10
N HIS A 53 -2.74 10.47 -11.83
CA HIS A 53 -2.30 9.20 -11.28
C HIS A 53 -1.26 9.38 -10.16
N TYR A 54 -0.29 10.27 -10.36
CA TYR A 54 0.73 10.59 -9.36
C TYR A 54 0.11 11.13 -8.08
N ASP A 55 -0.76 12.13 -8.18
CA ASP A 55 -1.38 12.78 -7.03
C ASP A 55 -2.29 11.84 -6.25
N ASN A 56 -3.10 11.03 -6.96
CA ASN A 56 -3.95 10.03 -6.33
C ASN A 56 -3.14 8.95 -5.62
N THR A 57 -2.09 8.42 -6.26
CA THR A 57 -1.21 7.40 -5.68
C THR A 57 -0.44 7.96 -4.48
N ALA A 58 0.05 9.20 -4.56
CA ALA A 58 0.71 9.88 -3.46
C ALA A 58 -0.26 10.10 -2.27
N ALA A 59 -1.53 10.45 -2.53
CA ALA A 59 -2.55 10.53 -1.50
C ALA A 59 -2.82 9.17 -0.84
N GLU A 60 -2.86 8.10 -1.63
CA GLU A 60 -3.03 6.73 -1.11
C GLU A 60 -1.85 6.29 -0.23
N ILE A 61 -0.61 6.59 -0.63
CA ILE A 61 0.58 6.33 0.20
C ILE A 61 0.44 7.01 1.57
N ARG A 62 0.04 8.29 1.60
CA ARG A 62 -0.15 9.02 2.87
C ARG A 62 -1.20 8.35 3.77
N GLN A 63 -2.28 7.83 3.17
CA GLN A 63 -3.31 7.10 3.91
C GLN A 63 -2.78 5.77 4.45
N VAL A 64 -2.01 5.03 3.64
CA VAL A 64 -1.38 3.77 4.05
C VAL A 64 -0.37 4.00 5.17
N ASP A 65 0.49 5.01 5.07
CA ASP A 65 1.46 5.36 6.10
C ASP A 65 0.77 5.73 7.43
N ALA A 66 -0.30 6.53 7.37
CA ALA A 66 -1.11 6.86 8.54
C ALA A 66 -1.77 5.62 9.17
N HIS A 67 -2.18 4.64 8.36
CA HIS A 67 -2.74 3.39 8.86
C HIS A 67 -1.67 2.48 9.48
N LEU A 68 -0.51 2.34 8.84
CA LEU A 68 0.64 1.59 9.36
C LEU A 68 1.07 2.11 10.73
N LYS A 69 1.11 3.43 10.92
CA LYS A 69 1.39 4.05 12.23
C LYS A 69 0.42 3.55 13.30
N ARG A 70 -0.89 3.59 13.02
CA ARG A 70 -1.94 3.13 13.96
C ARG A 70 -1.83 1.63 14.26
N LEU A 71 -1.50 0.81 13.26
CA LEU A 71 -1.31 -0.64 13.45
C LEU A 71 -0.11 -0.95 14.35
N ARG A 72 1.01 -0.24 14.16
CA ARG A 72 2.21 -0.39 15.01
C ARG A 72 1.96 0.07 16.45
N GLU A 73 1.21 1.16 16.63
CA GLU A 73 0.76 1.61 17.95
C GLU A 73 -0.13 0.54 18.62
N LEU A 74 -1.06 -0.06 17.87
CA LEU A 74 -1.92 -1.14 18.34
C LEU A 74 -1.13 -2.39 18.72
N GLU A 75 -0.16 -2.79 17.91
CA GLU A 75 0.73 -3.93 18.20
C GLU A 75 1.53 -3.71 19.49
N THR A 76 2.13 -2.52 19.64
CA THR A 76 2.89 -2.15 20.86
C THR A 76 2.00 -2.14 22.09
N SER A 77 0.74 -1.67 21.99
CA SER A 77 -0.20 -1.65 23.12
C SER A 77 -0.66 -3.04 23.58
N LYS A 78 -0.47 -4.07 22.75
CA LYS A 78 -0.86 -5.45 23.02
C LYS A 78 0.31 -6.35 23.43
N ALA A 79 1.55 -5.85 23.33
CA ALA A 79 2.77 -6.52 23.75
C ALA A 79 3.03 -6.31 25.23
#